data_AF-A0A2N1VCL8-F1
#
_entry.id   AF-A0A2N1VCL8-F1
#
_cell.length_a   1.000
_cell.length_b   1.000
_cell.length_c   1.000
_cell.angle_alpha   90.00
_cell.angle_beta   90.00
_cell.angle_gamma   90.00
#
_symmetry.space_group_name_H-M   'P 1'
#
loop_
_entity.id
_entity.type
_entity.pdbx_description
1 polymer ?
#
loop_
_entity_poly.entity_id
_entity_poly.type
_entity_poly.pdbx_seq_one_letter_code
_entity_poly.pdbx_strand_id
1 'polypeptide(L)'
;MEAAIPGTIFKIESKDYYLFDENFNEIRCSLPGKFQKEYALKRDKLFIMDIVAVGDKVDFELNKDGTGVINKIHPRKNFIARKAPRIKGAGTRGERLEQIVASNIDNLIIVSSCHAPKFNNRLIDRLIVASESSHINIIIVVNKVDLDPSGQINEWVSLYESIGYRVFKTSVVEKSGTEKLMKSLSGKINLIWGQSGVGKSSLLNLIYPSLQLKVGEISHSTSKGKHTTVTSVLKKIDSNTFVIDTPGMREMDPYGIRKQDLSHYFKDFYPFAEECRFNTCTHHHEPGCAVAMAVSGGKIHAERYQSYLNLLDTIESDMNF
;
A
#
# COMPACT_ATOMS: atom_id res chain seq x y z
N MET A 1 9.16 2.71 38.66
CA MET A 1 9.15 2.51 37.20
C MET A 1 8.16 3.51 36.66
N GLU A 2 8.61 4.49 35.89
CA GLU A 2 7.68 5.37 35.18
C GLU A 2 6.80 4.52 34.25
N ALA A 3 5.54 4.90 34.10
CA ALA A 3 4.62 4.18 33.23
C ALA A 3 5.10 4.36 31.78
N ALA A 4 5.22 3.26 31.04
CA ALA A 4 5.60 3.31 29.63
C ALA A 4 4.50 4.04 28.85
N ILE A 5 4.91 5.02 28.05
CA ILE A 5 4.02 5.89 27.28
C ILE A 5 3.79 5.25 25.91
N PRO A 6 2.54 5.09 25.45
CA PRO A 6 2.28 4.56 24.13
C PRO A 6 2.60 5.63 23.07
N GLY A 7 3.14 5.18 21.94
CA GLY A 7 3.55 6.03 20.84
C GLY A 7 3.30 5.38 19.48
N THR A 8 3.25 6.21 18.44
CA THR A 8 3.18 5.78 17.03
C THR A 8 4.34 6.33 16.25
N ILE A 9 5.12 5.46 15.60
CA ILE A 9 6.27 5.86 14.78
C ILE A 9 5.76 6.63 13.56
N PHE A 10 6.17 7.89 13.41
CA PHE A 10 5.76 8.70 12.26
C PHE A 10 6.89 8.96 11.26
N LYS A 11 8.14 8.85 11.68
CA LYS A 11 9.31 9.09 10.84
C LYS A 11 10.52 8.34 11.39
N ILE A 12 11.39 7.85 10.50
CA ILE A 12 12.63 7.15 10.86
C ILE A 12 13.77 7.82 10.11
N GLU A 13 14.81 8.27 10.83
CA GLU A 13 16.02 8.84 10.23
C GLU A 13 17.27 8.20 10.82
N SER A 14 17.97 7.39 10.02
CA SER A 14 19.17 6.67 10.44
C SER A 14 18.94 5.78 11.67
N LYS A 15 19.25 6.24 12.88
CA LYS A 15 19.06 5.53 14.16
C LYS A 15 18.05 6.21 15.08
N ASP A 16 17.47 7.32 14.62
CA ASP A 16 16.46 8.07 15.35
C ASP A 16 15.06 7.67 14.87
N TYR A 17 14.19 7.48 15.85
CA TYR A 17 12.80 7.10 15.65
C TYR A 17 11.93 8.20 16.22
N TYR A 18 11.15 8.85 15.37
CA TYR A 18 10.27 9.93 15.78
C TYR A 18 8.85 9.39 15.94
N LEU A 19 8.22 9.71 17.06
CA LEU A 19 6.92 9.18 17.41
C LEU A 19 5.97 10.27 17.91
N PHE A 20 4.68 10.06 17.63
CA PHE A 20 3.58 10.80 18.23
C PHE A 20 3.17 10.08 19.50
N ASP A 21 3.12 10.80 20.62
CA ASP A 21 2.43 10.33 21.84
C ASP A 21 0.90 10.40 21.66
N GLU A 22 0.13 10.07 22.70
CA GLU A 22 -1.35 10.12 22.66
C GLU A 22 -1.91 11.52 22.42
N ASN A 23 -1.15 12.56 22.77
CA ASN A 23 -1.52 13.96 22.57
C ASN A 23 -0.96 14.54 21.26
N PHE A 24 -0.30 13.71 20.45
CA PHE A 24 0.38 14.07 19.21
C PHE A 24 1.58 15.02 19.38
N ASN A 25 2.21 14.99 20.55
CA ASN A 25 3.52 15.60 20.72
C ASN A 25 4.57 14.75 20.00
N GLU A 26 5.51 15.42 19.34
CA GLU A 26 6.62 14.76 18.65
C GLU A 26 7.76 14.48 19.63
N ILE A 27 8.08 13.21 19.82
CA ILE A 27 9.18 12.77 20.66
C ILE A 27 10.21 12.05 19.81
N ARG A 28 11.48 12.44 19.98
CA ARG A 28 12.63 11.74 19.39
C ARG A 28 13.06 10.61 20.31
N CYS A 29 13.05 9.39 19.79
CA CYS A 29 13.41 8.20 20.53
C CYS A 29 14.56 7.41 19.89
N SER A 30 15.24 6.62 20.71
CA SER A 30 16.23 5.63 20.29
C SER A 30 15.70 4.21 20.47
N LEU A 31 16.22 3.27 19.67
CA LEU A 31 15.92 1.84 19.78
C LEU A 31 17.08 1.11 20.47
N PRO A 32 16.88 0.50 21.64
CA PRO A 32 17.92 -0.26 22.33
C PRO A 32 18.42 -1.46 21.53
N GLY A 33 19.72 -1.76 21.64
CA GLY A 33 20.35 -2.89 20.93
C GLY A 33 19.80 -4.28 21.27
N LYS A 34 18.97 -4.42 22.32
CA LYS A 34 18.27 -5.68 22.65
C LYS A 34 17.38 -6.15 21.50
N PHE A 35 16.71 -5.23 20.81
CA PHE A 35 15.84 -5.55 19.68
C PHE A 35 16.63 -6.08 18.47
N GLN A 36 17.85 -5.61 18.26
CA GLN A 36 18.71 -6.13 17.19
C GLN A 36 19.07 -7.60 17.39
N LYS A 37 19.14 -8.09 18.65
CA LYS A 37 19.42 -9.50 18.96
C LYS A 37 18.17 -10.37 18.86
N GLU A 38 17.02 -9.83 19.24
CA GLU A 38 15.72 -10.53 19.23
C GLU A 38 15.19 -10.72 17.80
N TYR A 39 15.36 -9.72 16.92
CA TYR A 39 14.98 -9.81 15.51
C TYR A 39 16.07 -10.42 14.60
N ALA A 40 17.25 -10.76 15.13
CA ALA A 40 18.33 -11.44 14.40
C ALA A 40 18.24 -12.99 14.42
N LEU A 41 17.04 -13.57 14.58
CA LEU A 41 16.87 -15.02 14.78
C LEU A 41 16.19 -15.72 13.57
N LYS A 42 17.08 -16.24 12.71
CA LYS A 42 17.12 -17.45 11.84
C LYS A 42 15.86 -18.29 11.51
N ARG A 43 15.95 -18.82 10.26
CA ARG A 43 15.30 -19.99 9.61
C ARG A 43 13.96 -19.76 8.89
N ASP A 44 14.04 -19.07 7.75
CA ASP A 44 13.58 -19.56 6.42
C ASP A 44 13.64 -18.40 5.41
N LYS A 45 14.82 -18.18 4.82
CA LYS A 45 15.11 -17.35 3.62
C LYS A 45 14.44 -15.96 3.45
N LEU A 46 13.81 -15.38 4.47
CA LEU A 46 13.27 -14.02 4.47
C LEU A 46 13.94 -13.24 5.60
N PHE A 47 14.68 -12.19 5.23
CA PHE A 47 15.30 -11.26 6.16
C PHE A 47 14.49 -9.97 6.12
N ILE A 48 13.74 -9.71 7.19
CA ILE A 48 13.08 -8.42 7.41
C ILE A 48 14.19 -7.46 7.87
N MET A 49 14.50 -6.45 7.06
CA MET A 49 15.58 -5.52 7.40
C MET A 49 15.18 -4.50 8.47
N ASP A 50 13.89 -4.17 8.57
CA ASP A 50 13.39 -3.11 9.44
C ASP A 50 12.72 -3.68 10.69
N ILE A 51 13.42 -3.54 11.82
CA ILE A 51 12.89 -3.86 13.15
C ILE A 51 11.67 -2.99 13.47
N VAL A 52 11.69 -1.74 13.02
CA VAL A 52 10.64 -0.74 13.24
C VAL A 52 10.33 -0.06 11.90
N ALA A 53 9.05 0.16 11.63
CA ALA A 53 8.54 0.83 10.44
C ALA A 53 7.59 1.98 10.83
N VAL A 54 7.33 2.86 9.87
CA VAL A 54 6.34 3.94 10.04
C VAL A 54 4.95 3.35 10.24
N GLY A 55 4.23 3.85 11.25
CA GLY A 55 2.93 3.32 11.67
C GLY A 55 3.02 2.32 12.81
N ASP A 56 4.21 1.82 13.18
CA ASP A 56 4.36 0.89 14.30
C ASP A 56 3.92 1.55 15.61
N LYS A 57 3.20 0.76 16.41
CA LYS A 57 2.81 1.11 17.77
C LYS A 57 3.90 0.62 18.72
N VAL A 58 4.34 1.49 19.60
CA VAL A 58 5.43 1.21 20.54
C VAL A 58 5.09 1.73 21.93
N ASP A 59 5.75 1.20 22.95
CA ASP A 59 5.82 1.83 24.26
C ASP A 59 7.23 2.41 24.44
N PHE A 60 7.33 3.60 25.02
CA PHE A 60 8.59 4.29 25.27
C PHE A 60 8.63 4.94 26.66
N GLU A 61 9.84 5.21 27.15
CA GLU A 61 10.08 5.95 28.38
C GLU A 61 10.81 7.26 28.06
N LEU A 62 10.48 8.34 28.77
CA LEU A 62 11.14 9.64 28.60
C LEU A 62 12.40 9.73 29.47
N ASN A 63 13.45 10.26 28.87
CA ASN A 63 14.66 10.66 29.56
C ASN A 63 14.49 12.08 30.11
N LYS A 64 15.35 12.44 31.08
CA LYS A 64 15.38 13.79 31.68
C LYS A 64 15.67 14.91 30.68
N ASP A 65 16.28 14.59 29.54
CA ASP A 65 16.60 15.54 28.47
C ASP A 65 15.47 15.71 27.44
N GLY A 66 14.32 15.05 27.65
CA GLY A 66 13.16 15.10 26.75
C GLY A 66 13.23 14.14 25.56
N THR A 67 14.32 13.39 25.39
CA THR A 67 14.38 12.27 24.44
C THR A 67 13.69 11.03 25.03
N GLY A 68 13.38 10.03 24.20
CA GLY A 68 12.82 8.78 24.68
C GLY A 68 13.59 7.53 24.29
N VAL A 69 13.24 6.42 24.93
CA VAL A 69 13.78 5.10 24.62
C VAL A 69 12.63 4.12 24.41
N ILE A 70 12.57 3.52 23.22
CA ILE A 70 11.56 2.51 22.89
C ILE A 70 11.87 1.25 23.71
N ASN A 71 10.92 0.78 24.51
CA ASN A 71 11.10 -0.41 25.35
C ASN A 71 10.30 -1.62 24.83
N LYS A 72 9.27 -1.41 24.01
CA LYS A 72 8.41 -2.43 23.38
C LYS A 72 7.91 -2.00 22.01
N ILE A 73 7.82 -2.95 21.08
CA ILE A 73 7.16 -2.80 19.77
C ILE A 73 5.96 -3.75 19.77
N HIS A 74 4.77 -3.26 19.46
CA HIS A 74 3.54 -4.06 19.45
C HIS A 74 3.36 -4.80 18.11
N PRO A 75 2.65 -5.94 18.09
CA PRO A 75 2.31 -6.64 16.85
C PRO A 75 1.61 -5.73 15.84
N ARG A 76 1.99 -5.86 14.57
CA ARG A 76 1.37 -5.13 13.46
C ARG A 76 0.03 -5.79 13.11
N LYS A 77 -1.04 -5.00 12.93
CA LYS A 77 -2.30 -5.53 12.37
C LYS A 77 -2.17 -5.87 10.87
N ASN A 78 -1.33 -5.13 10.16
CA ASN A 78 -0.98 -5.31 8.75
C ASN A 78 0.27 -4.49 8.41
N PHE A 79 0.81 -4.70 7.21
CA PHE A 79 1.90 -3.89 6.67
C PHE A 79 1.95 -3.95 5.15
N ILE A 80 2.56 -2.94 4.55
CA ILE A 80 3.00 -2.97 3.15
C ILE A 80 4.51 -3.10 3.13
N ALA A 81 4.97 -4.09 2.38
CA ALA A 81 6.38 -4.31 2.13
C ALA A 81 6.73 -4.09 0.67
N ARG A 82 8.03 -3.95 0.44
CA ARG A 82 8.64 -3.95 -0.88
C ARG A 82 9.90 -4.78 -0.86
N LYS A 83 10.39 -5.10 -2.05
CA LYS A 83 11.74 -5.62 -2.22
C LYS A 83 12.77 -4.61 -1.70
N ALA A 84 13.65 -5.05 -0.79
CA ALA A 84 14.70 -4.18 -0.31
C ALA A 84 15.66 -3.80 -1.46
N PRO A 85 16.13 -2.55 -1.54
CA PRO A 85 17.18 -2.16 -2.47
C PRO A 85 18.40 -3.07 -2.31
N ARG A 86 19.00 -3.54 -3.41
CA ARG A 86 20.27 -4.27 -3.35
C ARG A 86 21.32 -3.39 -2.65
N ILE A 87 21.69 -3.75 -1.42
CA ILE A 87 22.78 -3.10 -0.70
C ILE A 87 24.09 -3.51 -1.39
N LYS A 88 24.84 -2.53 -1.93
CA LYS A 88 26.19 -2.78 -2.47
C LYS A 88 27.05 -3.42 -1.38
N GLY A 89 27.48 -4.67 -1.59
CA GLY A 89 28.33 -5.40 -0.63
C GLY A 89 27.60 -6.37 0.30
N ALA A 90 26.26 -6.38 0.33
CA ALA A 90 25.48 -7.45 0.95
C ALA A 90 25.42 -8.63 -0.02
N GLY A 91 26.51 -9.36 -0.08
CA GLY A 91 26.61 -10.61 -0.83
C GLY A 91 26.00 -11.74 -0.02
N THR A 92 24.70 -11.98 -0.19
CA THR A 92 24.17 -13.33 0.06
C THR A 92 23.30 -13.76 -1.10
N ARG A 93 23.85 -14.66 -1.92
CA ARG A 93 23.07 -15.36 -2.94
C ARG A 93 21.95 -16.13 -2.23
N GLY A 94 20.69 -15.81 -2.56
CA GLY A 94 19.52 -16.57 -2.13
C GLY A 94 18.80 -16.07 -0.88
N GLU A 95 19.13 -14.87 -0.37
CA GLU A 95 18.38 -14.24 0.72
C GLU A 95 17.35 -13.24 0.16
N ARG A 96 16.08 -13.42 0.55
CA ARG A 96 15.01 -12.50 0.19
C ARG A 96 14.98 -11.36 1.22
N LEU A 97 15.36 -10.16 0.81
CA LEU A 97 15.33 -8.99 1.67
C LEU A 97 14.00 -8.26 1.47
N GLU A 98 13.17 -8.31 2.50
CA GLU A 98 11.91 -7.60 2.57
C GLU A 98 12.12 -6.31 3.36
N GLN A 99 11.64 -5.20 2.82
CA GLN A 99 11.64 -3.91 3.49
C GLN A 99 10.22 -3.49 3.78
N ILE A 100 9.89 -3.27 5.06
CA ILE A 100 8.55 -2.85 5.45
C ILE A 100 8.47 -1.34 5.32
N VAL A 101 7.60 -0.88 4.42
CA VAL A 101 7.46 0.53 4.07
C VAL A 101 6.61 1.26 5.10
N ALA A 102 5.54 0.60 5.54
CA ALA A 102 4.57 1.15 6.47
C ALA A 102 3.73 0.01 7.08
N SER A 103 3.23 0.23 8.30
CA SER A 103 2.41 -0.72 9.03
C SER A 103 1.16 -0.05 9.63
N ASN A 104 0.24 -0.89 10.11
CA ASN A 104 -0.97 -0.47 10.79
C ASN A 104 -1.86 0.48 9.97
N ILE A 105 -1.93 0.22 8.67
CA ILE A 105 -2.68 0.99 7.68
C ILE A 105 -4.16 0.61 7.76
N ASP A 106 -5.06 1.59 7.73
CA ASP A 106 -6.51 1.33 7.67
C ASP A 106 -7.01 1.24 6.23
N ASN A 107 -6.58 2.16 5.37
CA ASN A 107 -6.94 2.17 3.96
C ASN A 107 -5.72 2.36 3.05
N LEU A 108 -5.69 1.66 1.92
CA LEU A 108 -4.95 2.07 0.73
C LEU A 108 -5.89 2.87 -0.18
N ILE A 109 -5.53 4.12 -0.44
CA ILE A 109 -6.17 4.97 -1.44
C ILE A 109 -5.42 4.84 -2.76
N ILE A 110 -6.02 4.17 -3.74
CA ILE A 110 -5.49 4.04 -5.10
C ILE A 110 -6.05 5.16 -5.96
N VAL A 111 -5.26 6.19 -6.20
CA VAL A 111 -5.64 7.32 -7.06
C VAL A 111 -5.20 7.04 -8.50
N SER A 112 -6.18 6.92 -9.39
CA SER A 112 -6.03 6.84 -10.83
C SER A 112 -6.62 8.08 -11.51
N SER A 113 -6.43 8.21 -12.82
CA SER A 113 -7.08 9.26 -13.63
C SER A 113 -7.85 8.63 -14.78
N CYS A 114 -8.96 9.25 -15.20
CA CYS A 114 -9.69 8.80 -16.39
C CYS A 114 -9.00 9.20 -17.71
N HIS A 115 -8.06 10.16 -17.71
CA HIS A 115 -7.52 10.74 -18.95
C HIS A 115 -5.99 10.76 -19.05
N ALA A 116 -5.30 11.62 -18.28
CA ALA A 116 -3.85 11.81 -18.37
C ALA A 116 -3.18 11.68 -16.99
N PRO A 117 -2.55 10.53 -16.67
CA PRO A 117 -2.44 9.31 -17.49
C PRO A 117 -3.79 8.60 -17.66
N LYS A 118 -3.90 7.75 -18.70
CA LYS A 118 -5.13 6.96 -18.94
C LYS A 118 -5.37 5.99 -17.80
N PHE A 119 -6.63 5.67 -17.57
CA PHE A 119 -7.02 4.67 -16.60
C PHE A 119 -6.34 3.33 -16.92
N ASN A 120 -5.70 2.74 -15.91
CA ASN A 120 -4.98 1.48 -16.04
C ASN A 120 -5.51 0.49 -15.01
N ASN A 121 -6.45 -0.36 -15.44
CA ASN A 121 -7.04 -1.41 -14.60
C ASN A 121 -5.99 -2.40 -14.10
N ARG A 122 -5.04 -2.83 -14.94
CA ARG A 122 -4.02 -3.83 -14.57
C ARG A 122 -3.18 -3.40 -13.38
N LEU A 123 -2.88 -2.11 -13.31
CA LEU A 123 -2.16 -1.52 -12.17
C LEU A 123 -3.02 -1.50 -10.90
N ILE A 124 -4.30 -1.15 -11.03
CA ILE A 124 -5.25 -1.17 -9.90
C ILE A 124 -5.41 -2.60 -9.39
N ASP A 125 -5.59 -3.57 -10.29
CA ASP A 125 -5.72 -5.00 -9.98
C ASP A 125 -4.49 -5.51 -9.23
N ARG A 126 -3.28 -5.11 -9.64
CA ARG A 126 -2.04 -5.45 -8.92
C ARG A 126 -2.02 -4.90 -7.49
N LEU A 127 -2.46 -3.65 -7.29
CA LEU A 127 -2.50 -3.02 -5.96
C LEU A 127 -3.61 -3.59 -5.09
N ILE A 128 -4.72 -4.00 -5.69
CA ILE A 128 -5.78 -4.76 -5.01
C ILE A 128 -5.17 -6.03 -4.44
N VAL A 129 -4.46 -6.83 -5.24
CA VAL A 129 -3.81 -8.05 -4.78
C VAL A 129 -2.83 -7.78 -3.64
N ALA A 130 -1.97 -6.76 -3.76
CA ALA A 130 -1.03 -6.37 -2.70
C ALA A 130 -1.74 -5.96 -1.40
N SER A 131 -2.91 -5.32 -1.50
CA SER A 131 -3.67 -4.84 -0.34
C SER A 131 -4.52 -5.92 0.32
N GLU A 132 -5.18 -6.77 -0.47
CA GLU A 132 -5.97 -7.91 0.01
C GLU A 132 -5.07 -8.91 0.74
N SER A 133 -3.90 -9.23 0.18
CA SER A 133 -2.89 -10.09 0.85
C SER A 133 -2.35 -9.49 2.14
N SER A 134 -2.41 -8.16 2.29
CA SER A 134 -2.02 -7.45 3.50
C SER A 134 -3.20 -7.13 4.42
N HIS A 135 -4.43 -7.57 4.10
CA HIS A 135 -5.65 -7.24 4.84
C HIS A 135 -5.84 -5.72 5.08
N ILE A 136 -5.60 -4.92 4.04
CA ILE A 136 -5.80 -3.47 4.04
C ILE A 136 -7.05 -3.12 3.23
N ASN A 137 -7.91 -2.26 3.77
CA ASN A 137 -9.10 -1.83 3.03
C ASN A 137 -8.71 -1.01 1.81
N ILE A 138 -9.36 -1.26 0.68
CA ILE A 138 -9.07 -0.56 -0.57
C ILE A 138 -10.12 0.52 -0.83
N ILE A 139 -9.65 1.71 -1.20
CA ILE A 139 -10.46 2.80 -1.75
C ILE A 139 -9.89 3.18 -3.11
N ILE A 140 -10.67 3.03 -4.17
CA ILE A 140 -10.28 3.43 -5.52
C ILE A 140 -10.80 4.85 -5.75
N VAL A 141 -9.94 5.74 -6.22
CA VAL A 141 -10.31 7.10 -6.61
C VAL A 141 -9.98 7.28 -8.08
N VAL A 142 -11.00 7.60 -8.88
CA VAL A 142 -10.81 7.97 -10.28
C VAL A 142 -10.95 9.47 -10.43
N ASN A 143 -9.82 10.13 -10.64
CA ASN A 143 -9.72 11.57 -10.67
C ASN A 143 -9.76 12.14 -12.10
N LYS A 144 -9.99 13.45 -12.19
CA LYS A 144 -10.09 14.23 -13.44
C LYS A 144 -11.31 13.90 -14.30
N VAL A 145 -12.43 13.52 -13.67
CA VAL A 145 -13.65 13.11 -14.40
C VAL A 145 -14.25 14.23 -15.25
N ASP A 146 -13.87 15.48 -15.00
CA ASP A 146 -14.11 16.63 -15.88
C ASP A 146 -13.58 16.44 -17.31
N LEU A 147 -12.61 15.55 -17.51
CA LEU A 147 -11.99 15.23 -18.80
C LEU A 147 -12.60 14.00 -19.49
N ASP A 148 -13.67 13.41 -18.96
CA ASP A 148 -14.39 12.28 -19.57
C ASP A 148 -15.88 12.62 -19.79
N PRO A 149 -16.21 13.52 -20.73
CA PRO A 149 -17.59 13.87 -21.04
C PRO A 149 -18.40 12.69 -21.62
N SER A 150 -17.72 11.71 -22.21
CA SER A 150 -18.34 10.47 -22.69
C SER A 150 -18.76 9.52 -21.58
N GLY A 151 -18.23 9.66 -20.36
CA GLY A 151 -18.52 8.80 -19.23
C GLY A 151 -18.02 7.36 -19.40
N GLN A 152 -17.01 7.12 -20.24
CA GLN A 152 -16.42 5.79 -20.47
C GLN A 152 -15.91 5.17 -19.17
N ILE A 153 -15.47 6.00 -18.22
CA ILE A 153 -14.97 5.52 -16.94
C ILE A 153 -16.06 4.84 -16.08
N ASN A 154 -17.34 5.10 -16.34
CA ASN A 154 -18.43 4.56 -15.55
C ASN A 154 -18.51 3.03 -15.64
N GLU A 155 -18.09 2.42 -16.75
CA GLU A 155 -18.03 0.96 -16.88
C GLU A 155 -17.03 0.36 -15.88
N TRP A 156 -15.84 0.96 -15.77
CA TRP A 156 -14.84 0.54 -14.80
C TRP A 156 -15.28 0.79 -13.36
N VAL A 157 -15.86 1.95 -13.08
CA VAL A 157 -16.39 2.26 -11.74
C VAL A 157 -17.43 1.22 -11.33
N SER A 158 -18.42 0.96 -12.20
CA SER A 158 -19.48 -0.01 -11.95
C SER A 158 -18.92 -1.42 -11.77
N LEU A 159 -17.91 -1.80 -12.56
CA LEU A 159 -17.22 -3.07 -12.42
C LEU A 159 -16.63 -3.22 -11.01
N TYR A 160 -15.75 -2.32 -10.58
CA TYR A 160 -15.11 -2.44 -9.26
C TYR A 160 -16.11 -2.34 -8.10
N GLU A 161 -17.16 -1.51 -8.23
CA GLU A 161 -18.24 -1.44 -7.24
C GLU A 161 -19.02 -2.75 -7.15
N SER A 162 -19.33 -3.41 -8.28
CA SER A 162 -20.03 -4.70 -8.31
C SER A 162 -19.23 -5.82 -7.65
N ILE A 163 -17.90 -5.73 -7.67
CA ILE A 163 -16.99 -6.66 -6.99
C ILE A 163 -16.94 -6.39 -5.47
N GLY A 164 -17.42 -5.22 -5.02
CA GLY A 164 -17.49 -4.82 -3.62
C GLY A 164 -16.41 -3.82 -3.18
N TYR A 165 -15.69 -3.19 -4.12
CA TYR A 165 -14.76 -2.12 -3.79
C TYR A 165 -15.47 -0.76 -3.72
N ARG A 166 -15.00 0.12 -2.83
CA ARG A 166 -15.45 1.52 -2.79
C ARG A 166 -14.74 2.31 -3.86
N VAL A 167 -15.49 2.95 -4.75
CA VAL A 167 -14.94 3.77 -5.85
C VAL A 167 -15.47 5.19 -5.73
N PHE A 168 -14.58 6.18 -5.83
CA PHE A 168 -14.95 7.60 -5.84
C PHE A 168 -14.51 8.24 -7.14
N LYS A 169 -15.47 8.85 -7.85
CA LYS A 169 -15.18 9.77 -8.96
C LYS A 169 -14.91 11.15 -8.40
N THR A 170 -13.79 11.78 -8.77
CA THR A 170 -13.43 13.12 -8.29
C THR A 170 -12.96 14.01 -9.43
N SER A 171 -13.23 15.32 -9.29
CA SER A 171 -12.55 16.36 -10.06
C SER A 171 -12.02 17.41 -9.11
N VAL A 172 -10.73 17.71 -9.22
CA VAL A 172 -10.11 18.83 -8.50
C VAL A 172 -10.56 20.17 -9.11
N VAL A 173 -10.75 20.23 -10.43
CA VAL A 173 -11.16 21.43 -11.17
C VAL A 173 -12.58 21.82 -10.80
N GLU A 174 -13.50 20.87 -10.83
CA GLU A 174 -14.91 21.10 -10.49
C GLU A 174 -15.18 21.02 -8.99
N LYS A 175 -14.17 20.62 -8.19
CA LYS A 175 -14.29 20.35 -6.75
C LYS A 175 -15.41 19.34 -6.42
N SER A 176 -15.59 18.35 -7.28
CA SER A 176 -16.65 17.34 -7.17
C SER A 176 -16.13 16.03 -6.57
N GLY A 177 -17.00 15.32 -5.85
CA GLY A 177 -16.73 13.98 -5.29
C GLY A 177 -15.78 13.93 -4.07
N THR A 178 -15.24 15.07 -3.63
CA THR A 178 -14.24 15.14 -2.55
C THR A 178 -14.83 14.97 -1.15
N GLU A 179 -16.07 15.41 -0.91
CA GLU A 179 -16.68 15.35 0.43
C GLU A 179 -16.90 13.91 0.92
N LYS A 180 -17.44 13.03 0.05
CA LYS A 180 -17.64 11.61 0.39
C LYS A 180 -16.32 10.87 0.59
N LEU A 181 -15.31 11.22 -0.21
CA LEU A 181 -13.95 10.72 -0.05
C LEU A 181 -13.40 11.14 1.32
N MET A 182 -13.42 12.43 1.66
CA MET A 182 -12.96 12.96 2.95
C MET A 182 -13.57 12.23 4.15
N LYS A 183 -14.90 12.02 4.14
CA LYS A 183 -15.61 11.26 5.19
C LYS A 183 -15.09 9.83 5.34
N SER A 184 -14.69 9.19 4.24
CA SER A 184 -14.16 7.83 4.25
C SER A 184 -12.74 7.73 4.83
N LEU A 185 -11.98 8.82 4.77
CA LEU A 185 -10.58 8.91 5.24
C LEU A 185 -10.47 9.34 6.69
N SER A 186 -11.47 10.06 7.21
CA SER A 186 -11.46 10.65 8.55
C SER A 186 -11.23 9.61 9.65
N GLY A 187 -10.38 9.95 10.62
CA GLY A 187 -10.09 9.10 11.78
C GLY A 187 -9.21 7.89 11.51
N LYS A 188 -8.56 7.83 10.34
CA LYS A 188 -7.83 6.64 9.87
C LYS A 188 -6.40 6.95 9.43
N ILE A 189 -5.57 5.91 9.37
CA ILE A 189 -4.26 5.92 8.74
C ILE A 189 -4.42 5.51 7.27
N ASN A 190 -4.24 6.48 6.37
CA ASN A 190 -4.45 6.30 4.94
C ASN A 190 -3.10 6.28 4.21
N LEU A 191 -2.77 5.15 3.58
CA LEU A 191 -1.66 5.10 2.63
C LEU A 191 -2.15 5.54 1.26
N ILE A 192 -1.42 6.41 0.58
CA ILE A 192 -1.86 6.97 -0.71
C ILE A 192 -0.90 6.57 -1.81
N TRP A 193 -1.48 6.05 -2.88
CA TRP A 193 -0.73 5.63 -4.05
C TRP A 193 -1.40 6.07 -5.33
N GLY A 194 -0.61 6.19 -6.38
CA GLY A 194 -1.07 6.54 -7.72
C GLY A 194 0.11 6.92 -8.58
N GLN A 195 -0.03 6.82 -9.90
CA GLN A 195 1.04 7.23 -10.81
C GLN A 195 1.32 8.74 -10.70
N SER A 196 2.46 9.17 -11.23
CA SER A 196 2.71 10.61 -11.42
C SER A 196 1.65 11.20 -12.35
N GLY A 197 1.22 12.42 -12.09
CA GLY A 197 0.25 13.12 -12.94
C GLY A 197 -1.23 12.78 -12.71
N VAL A 198 -1.60 11.74 -11.96
CA VAL A 198 -3.03 11.41 -11.66
C VAL A 198 -3.74 12.46 -10.78
N GLY A 199 -2.99 13.36 -10.16
CA GLY A 199 -3.54 14.46 -9.34
C GLY A 199 -3.61 14.19 -7.84
N LYS A 200 -2.83 13.24 -7.30
CA LYS A 200 -2.77 12.93 -5.85
C LYS A 200 -2.57 14.17 -4.96
N SER A 201 -1.48 14.91 -5.19
CA SER A 201 -1.13 16.08 -4.37
C SER A 201 -2.21 17.16 -4.46
N SER A 202 -2.74 17.41 -5.66
CA SER A 202 -3.82 18.38 -5.88
C SER A 202 -5.11 17.97 -5.18
N LEU A 203 -5.48 16.70 -5.25
CA LEU A 203 -6.67 16.16 -4.58
C LEU A 203 -6.51 16.23 -3.06
N LEU A 204 -5.34 15.86 -2.53
CA LEU A 204 -5.08 15.90 -1.10
C LEU A 204 -5.02 17.33 -0.55
N ASN A 205 -4.39 18.26 -1.26
CA ASN A 205 -4.41 19.66 -0.85
C ASN A 205 -5.81 20.26 -0.92
N LEU A 206 -6.68 19.77 -1.81
CA LEU A 206 -8.08 20.20 -1.87
C LEU A 206 -8.88 19.71 -0.66
N ILE A 207 -8.66 18.46 -0.22
CA ILE A 207 -9.38 17.87 0.92
C ILE A 207 -8.78 18.35 2.26
N TYR A 208 -7.45 18.43 2.34
CA TYR A 208 -6.68 18.80 3.52
C TYR A 208 -5.65 19.88 3.17
N PRO A 209 -6.05 21.16 3.13
CA PRO A 209 -5.17 22.26 2.73
C PRO A 209 -3.89 22.41 3.58
N SER A 210 -3.92 21.94 4.83
CA SER A 210 -2.78 21.91 5.76
C SER A 210 -1.60 21.07 5.27
N LEU A 211 -1.83 20.12 4.36
CA LEU A 211 -0.79 19.23 3.84
C LEU A 211 0.28 19.94 3.01
N GLN A 212 -0.08 21.04 2.33
CA GLN A 212 0.79 21.84 1.47
C GLN A 212 1.74 21.01 0.58
N LEU A 213 1.26 19.88 0.03
CA LEU A 213 2.06 19.02 -0.83
C LEU A 213 2.49 19.81 -2.06
N LYS A 214 3.74 19.65 -2.50
CA LYS A 214 4.23 20.28 -3.73
C LYS A 214 3.38 19.79 -4.92
N VAL A 215 2.72 20.73 -5.60
CA VAL A 215 1.93 20.51 -6.82
C VAL A 215 2.72 21.11 -7.98
N GLY A 216 2.90 20.38 -9.08
CA GLY A 216 3.43 20.96 -10.32
C GLY A 216 4.77 20.43 -10.81
N GLU A 217 5.48 19.62 -10.03
CA GLU A 217 6.55 18.80 -10.60
C GLU A 217 5.96 17.43 -10.94
N ILE A 218 5.90 17.09 -12.23
CA ILE A 218 6.15 15.69 -12.62
C ILE A 218 7.42 15.37 -11.86
N SER A 219 7.37 14.47 -10.88
CA SER A 219 8.53 14.21 -10.03
C SER A 219 9.72 13.92 -10.94
N HIS A 220 10.57 14.92 -11.17
CA HIS A 220 11.77 14.84 -11.99
C HIS A 220 12.87 14.12 -11.19
N SER A 221 12.47 13.07 -10.46
CA SER A 221 13.35 11.94 -10.16
C SER A 221 13.51 11.01 -11.38
N THR A 222 13.00 11.43 -12.55
CA THR A 222 13.39 10.88 -13.84
C THR A 222 14.85 11.24 -14.12
N SER A 223 15.64 10.19 -14.41
CA SER A 223 16.94 10.22 -15.12
C SER A 223 18.23 9.93 -14.34
N LYS A 224 18.21 9.54 -13.06
CA LYS A 224 19.39 8.89 -12.45
C LYS A 224 18.94 7.68 -11.62
N GLY A 225 19.43 6.51 -12.02
CA GLY A 225 19.02 5.23 -11.47
C GLY A 225 19.43 5.00 -10.01
N LYS A 226 19.04 3.80 -9.55
CA LYS A 226 19.20 3.19 -8.22
C LYS A 226 18.23 3.69 -7.16
N HIS A 227 17.21 2.86 -6.91
CA HIS A 227 16.54 2.65 -5.63
C HIS A 227 16.90 3.66 -4.52
N THR A 228 16.39 4.88 -4.63
CA THR A 228 16.57 5.91 -3.59
C THR A 228 15.81 5.44 -2.34
N THR A 229 16.44 5.52 -1.16
CA THR A 229 15.82 5.17 0.12
C THR A 229 14.63 6.10 0.35
N VAL A 230 13.43 5.59 0.10
CA VAL A 230 12.17 6.29 0.35
C VAL A 230 11.91 6.16 1.84
N THR A 231 12.14 7.23 2.60
CA THR A 231 11.67 7.29 3.99
C THR A 231 10.19 7.66 3.94
N SER A 232 9.32 6.69 4.17
CA SER A 232 7.89 6.96 4.41
C SER A 232 7.74 7.94 5.58
N VAL A 233 6.71 8.77 5.56
CA VAL A 233 6.38 9.65 6.69
C VAL A 233 4.88 9.60 6.94
N LEU A 234 4.48 9.37 8.19
CA LEU A 234 3.11 9.50 8.66
C LEU A 234 2.86 10.96 9.03
N LYS A 235 2.03 11.65 8.26
CA LYS A 235 1.65 13.04 8.49
C LYS A 235 0.29 13.07 9.16
N LYS A 236 0.17 13.80 10.26
CA LYS A 236 -1.14 14.16 10.83
C LYS A 236 -1.74 15.28 9.98
N ILE A 237 -2.94 15.07 9.46
CA ILE A 237 -3.57 15.98 8.50
C ILE A 237 -4.86 16.62 9.02
N ASP A 238 -5.45 16.00 10.03
CA ASP A 238 -6.62 16.46 10.78
C ASP A 238 -6.55 15.86 12.20
N SER A 239 -7.50 16.21 13.06
CA SER A 239 -7.55 15.88 14.50
C SER A 239 -7.12 14.45 14.81
N ASN A 240 -7.64 13.45 14.07
CA ASN A 240 -7.28 12.04 14.19
C ASN A 240 -7.09 11.35 12.82
N THR A 241 -6.76 12.11 11.77
CA THR A 241 -6.57 11.55 10.42
C THR A 241 -5.11 11.64 10.02
N PHE A 242 -4.58 10.56 9.46
CA PHE A 242 -3.19 10.47 9.05
C PHE A 242 -3.07 10.05 7.60
N VAL A 243 -2.01 10.55 6.96
CA VAL A 243 -1.60 10.14 5.62
C VAL A 243 -0.18 9.64 5.67
N ILE A 244 0.03 8.43 5.16
CA ILE A 244 1.38 7.94 4.87
C ILE A 244 1.74 8.37 3.46
N ASP A 245 2.75 9.22 3.38
CA ASP A 245 3.37 9.63 2.14
C ASP A 245 4.59 8.74 1.92
N THR A 246 4.70 8.14 0.72
CA THR A 246 5.82 7.26 0.33
C THR A 246 6.52 7.86 -0.90
N PRO A 247 7.30 8.96 -0.75
CA PRO A 247 7.85 9.70 -1.88
C PRO A 247 8.80 8.84 -2.72
N GLY A 248 8.46 8.58 -3.99
CA GLY A 248 9.31 7.79 -4.88
C GLY A 248 9.07 6.27 -4.82
N MET A 249 8.06 5.81 -4.08
CA MET A 249 7.56 4.45 -4.21
C MET A 249 6.82 4.31 -5.55
N ARG A 250 7.52 3.77 -6.55
CA ARG A 250 7.00 3.61 -7.92
C ARG A 250 6.10 2.38 -8.05
N GLU A 251 6.35 1.37 -7.24
CA GLU A 251 5.70 0.07 -7.29
C GLU A 251 5.35 -0.34 -5.84
N MET A 252 4.08 -0.72 -5.63
CA MET A 252 3.77 -1.70 -4.59
C MET A 252 3.44 -2.98 -5.31
N ASP A 253 4.33 -3.95 -5.19
CA ASP A 253 4.11 -5.25 -5.78
C ASP A 253 3.65 -6.20 -4.68
N PRO A 254 2.71 -7.11 -4.99
CA PRO A 254 2.38 -8.16 -4.06
C PRO A 254 3.64 -8.97 -3.75
N TYR A 255 3.93 -9.14 -2.47
CA TYR A 255 5.14 -9.80 -2.00
C TYR A 255 4.78 -11.06 -1.24
N GLY A 256 5.52 -12.15 -1.48
CA GLY A 256 5.31 -13.41 -0.76
C GLY A 256 4.12 -14.27 -1.23
N ILE A 257 3.43 -13.87 -2.32
CA ILE A 257 2.26 -14.59 -2.84
C ILE A 257 2.71 -15.72 -3.78
N ARG A 258 2.27 -16.95 -3.51
CA ARG A 258 2.49 -18.08 -4.41
C ARG A 258 1.46 -18.08 -5.52
N LYS A 259 1.77 -18.69 -6.67
CA LYS A 259 0.82 -18.77 -7.79
C LYS A 259 -0.52 -19.41 -7.40
N GLN A 260 -0.49 -20.42 -6.52
CA GLN A 260 -1.69 -21.13 -6.08
C GLN A 260 -2.60 -20.25 -5.21
N ASP A 261 -2.05 -19.23 -4.54
CA ASP A 261 -2.80 -18.36 -3.63
C ASP A 261 -3.32 -17.10 -4.32
N LEU A 262 -2.83 -16.79 -5.54
CA LEU A 262 -3.13 -15.53 -6.22
C LEU A 262 -4.64 -15.31 -6.45
N SER A 263 -5.37 -16.36 -6.82
CA SER A 263 -6.80 -16.27 -7.10
C SER A 263 -7.62 -15.91 -5.86
N HIS A 264 -7.12 -16.23 -4.66
CA HIS A 264 -7.72 -15.84 -3.39
C HIS A 264 -7.68 -14.33 -3.13
N TYR A 265 -7.07 -13.54 -4.00
CA TYR A 265 -7.06 -12.07 -3.89
C TYR A 265 -7.91 -11.40 -4.99
N PHE A 266 -8.65 -12.18 -5.77
CA PHE A 266 -9.64 -11.72 -6.74
C PHE A 266 -11.04 -12.08 -6.23
N LYS A 267 -11.70 -11.13 -5.54
CA LYS A 267 -13.05 -11.34 -4.95
C LYS A 267 -14.10 -11.82 -5.94
N ASP A 268 -14.02 -11.34 -7.18
CA ASP A 268 -14.88 -11.74 -8.29
C ASP A 268 -14.73 -13.21 -8.70
N PHE A 269 -13.65 -13.88 -8.28
CA PHE A 269 -13.40 -15.28 -8.61
C PHE A 269 -14.01 -16.22 -7.58
N TYR A 270 -14.20 -15.78 -6.33
CA TYR A 270 -14.61 -16.65 -5.23
C TYR A 270 -15.85 -17.50 -5.54
N PRO A 271 -16.94 -16.94 -6.11
CA PRO A 271 -18.14 -17.74 -6.39
C PRO A 271 -17.90 -18.89 -7.39
N PHE A 272 -16.88 -18.78 -8.23
CA PHE A 272 -16.58 -19.74 -9.29
C PHE A 272 -15.36 -20.62 -8.97
N ALA A 273 -14.46 -20.16 -8.09
CA ALA A 273 -13.28 -20.92 -7.69
C ALA A 273 -13.67 -22.23 -6.99
N GLU A 274 -14.71 -22.20 -6.16
CA GLU A 274 -15.25 -23.39 -5.46
C GLU A 274 -15.90 -24.42 -6.40
N GLU A 275 -16.35 -23.98 -7.57
CA GLU A 275 -16.94 -24.86 -8.60
C GLU A 275 -15.88 -25.53 -9.49
N CYS A 276 -14.59 -25.25 -9.29
CA CYS A 276 -13.53 -25.86 -10.07
C CYS A 276 -13.40 -27.36 -9.77
N ARG A 277 -13.23 -28.16 -10.82
CA ARG A 277 -12.98 -29.61 -10.70
C ARG A 277 -11.77 -29.95 -9.83
N PHE A 278 -10.75 -29.10 -9.83
CA PHE A 278 -9.49 -29.31 -9.11
C PHE A 278 -9.35 -28.30 -7.99
N ASN A 279 -9.06 -28.77 -6.77
CA ASN A 279 -8.81 -27.90 -5.61
C ASN A 279 -7.54 -27.05 -5.77
N THR A 280 -6.61 -27.47 -6.62
CA THR A 280 -5.34 -26.76 -6.91
C THR A 280 -5.38 -26.03 -8.25
N CYS A 281 -6.58 -25.71 -8.76
CA CYS A 281 -6.75 -25.02 -10.02
C CYS A 281 -6.10 -23.63 -9.95
N THR A 282 -5.13 -23.36 -10.83
CA THR A 282 -4.55 -22.04 -11.03
C THR A 282 -5.37 -21.18 -12.00
N HIS A 283 -6.54 -21.67 -12.40
CA HIS A 283 -7.48 -21.01 -13.29
C HIS A 283 -6.88 -20.50 -14.59
N HIS A 284 -5.96 -21.25 -15.20
CA HIS A 284 -5.29 -20.85 -16.42
C HIS A 284 -5.46 -21.88 -17.53
N HIS A 285 -4.91 -23.08 -17.34
CA HIS A 285 -4.83 -24.12 -18.37
C HIS A 285 -5.61 -25.40 -18.00
N GLU A 286 -6.18 -25.43 -16.80
CA GLU A 286 -6.87 -26.59 -16.26
C GLU A 286 -8.19 -26.87 -17.00
N PRO A 287 -8.44 -28.11 -17.42
CA PRO A 287 -9.66 -28.45 -18.15
C PRO A 287 -10.89 -28.35 -17.22
N GLY A 288 -11.94 -27.69 -17.71
CA GLY A 288 -13.17 -27.49 -16.94
C GLY A 288 -13.04 -26.47 -15.81
N CYS A 289 -12.08 -25.53 -15.90
CA CYS A 289 -11.97 -24.43 -14.96
C CYS A 289 -13.24 -23.56 -14.94
N ALA A 290 -13.94 -23.53 -13.81
CA ALA A 290 -15.18 -22.76 -13.65
C ALA A 290 -14.95 -21.24 -13.74
N VAL A 291 -13.81 -20.75 -13.25
CA VAL A 291 -13.40 -19.34 -13.44
C VAL A 291 -13.25 -19.00 -14.92
N ALA A 292 -12.54 -19.82 -15.70
CA ALA A 292 -12.38 -19.58 -17.14
C ALA A 292 -13.73 -19.64 -17.89
N MET A 293 -14.63 -20.57 -17.51
CA MET A 293 -15.99 -20.63 -18.05
C MET A 293 -16.82 -19.39 -17.67
N ALA A 294 -16.67 -18.88 -16.44
CA ALA A 294 -17.33 -17.66 -15.98
C ALA A 294 -16.84 -16.43 -16.76
N VAL A 295 -15.57 -16.39 -17.17
CA VAL A 295 -15.02 -15.38 -18.07
C VAL A 295 -15.66 -15.49 -19.46
N SER A 296 -15.68 -16.68 -20.06
CA SER A 296 -16.32 -16.90 -21.37
C SER A 296 -17.81 -16.58 -21.36
N GLY A 297 -18.49 -16.80 -20.24
CA GLY A 297 -19.90 -16.46 -20.03
C GLY A 297 -20.16 -15.00 -19.63
N GLY A 298 -19.13 -14.15 -19.53
CA GLY A 298 -19.26 -12.74 -19.19
C GLY A 298 -19.59 -12.43 -17.73
N LYS A 299 -19.52 -13.43 -16.83
CA LYS A 299 -19.73 -13.23 -15.38
C LYS A 299 -18.50 -12.66 -14.67
N ILE A 300 -17.31 -12.95 -15.20
CA ILE A 300 -16.05 -12.31 -14.81
C ILE A 300 -15.59 -11.46 -15.99
N HIS A 301 -15.24 -10.20 -15.72
CA HIS A 301 -14.80 -9.28 -16.77
C HIS A 301 -13.48 -9.74 -17.39
N ALA A 302 -13.40 -9.79 -18.73
CA ALA A 302 -12.24 -10.32 -19.44
C ALA A 302 -10.92 -9.62 -19.08
N GLU A 303 -10.94 -8.29 -18.93
CA GLU A 303 -9.74 -7.53 -18.52
C GLU A 303 -9.28 -7.84 -17.09
N ARG A 304 -10.20 -8.20 -16.17
CA ARG A 304 -9.84 -8.63 -14.81
C ARG A 304 -9.13 -9.98 -14.85
N TYR A 305 -9.64 -10.90 -15.66
CA TYR A 305 -8.98 -12.19 -15.91
C TYR A 305 -7.63 -12.03 -16.60
N GLN A 306 -7.50 -11.09 -17.55
CA GLN A 306 -6.21 -10.80 -18.16
C GLN A 306 -5.21 -10.22 -17.16
N SER A 307 -5.63 -9.34 -16.25
CA SER A 307 -4.80 -8.88 -15.14
C SER A 307 -4.34 -10.03 -14.24
N TYR A 308 -5.25 -10.96 -13.92
CA TYR A 308 -4.93 -12.17 -13.16
C TYR A 308 -3.84 -13.00 -13.85
N LEU A 309 -3.98 -13.32 -15.15
CA LEU A 309 -2.98 -14.10 -15.88
C LEU A 309 -1.62 -13.39 -15.93
N ASN A 310 -1.60 -12.08 -16.19
CA ASN A 310 -0.36 -11.30 -16.19
C ASN A 310 0.35 -11.33 -14.82
N LEU A 311 -0.43 -11.30 -13.73
CA LEU A 311 0.11 -11.45 -12.39
C LEU A 311 0.57 -12.89 -12.13
N LEU A 312 -0.19 -13.90 -12.53
CA LEU A 312 0.16 -15.31 -12.36
C LEU A 312 1.52 -15.65 -12.99
N ASP A 313 1.84 -15.02 -14.12
CA ASP A 313 3.13 -15.17 -14.79
C ASP A 313 4.29 -14.53 -14.01
N THR A 314 4.03 -13.41 -13.32
CA THR A 314 5.08 -12.55 -12.71
C THR A 314 5.22 -12.69 -11.19
N ILE A 315 4.18 -13.15 -10.49
CA ILE A 315 4.06 -13.13 -9.02
C ILE A 315 5.19 -13.86 -8.29
N GLU A 316 5.74 -14.93 -8.89
CA GLU A 316 6.86 -15.69 -8.34
C GLU A 316 8.23 -15.26 -8.87
N SER A 317 8.30 -14.68 -10.07
CA SER A 317 9.56 -14.14 -10.60
C SER A 317 10.04 -12.93 -9.80
N ASP A 318 9.11 -12.17 -9.22
CA ASP A 318 9.42 -11.02 -8.36
C ASP A 318 9.98 -11.41 -6.98
N MET A 319 9.84 -12.69 -6.58
CA MET A 319 10.26 -13.21 -5.28
C MET A 319 11.66 -13.84 -5.22
N ASN A 320 12.33 -14.08 -6.36
CA ASN A 320 13.47 -15.02 -6.43
C ASN A 320 14.82 -14.42 -6.88
N PHE A 321 15.05 -13.10 -6.77
CA PHE A 321 16.31 -12.46 -7.22
C PHE A 321 16.91 -11.40 -6.30
#